data_AF-A0A969HS46-F1
#
_entry.id   AF-A0A969HS46-F1
#
_cell.length_a   1.000
_cell.length_b   1.000
_cell.length_c   1.000
_cell.angle_alpha   90.00
_cell.angle_beta   90.00
_cell.angle_gamma   90.00
#
_symmetry.space_group_name_H-M   'P 1'
#
loop_
_entity.id
_entity.type
_entity.pdbx_description
1 polymer ?
#
loop_
_entity_poly.entity_id
_entity_poly.type
_entity_poly.pdbx_seq_one_letter_code
_entity_poly.pdbx_strand_id
1 'polypeptide(L)'
;MSKKVISFLGATKMNDTTYRFGEHECETCYMAHASVEFFHPDELLVMVTDEARTMHLDALKQRIGNRVPLRAVAIPSGKSEDELWQIFGIIADEIQAEDRIFFDITNAFRSLPMLTLLIIAFVRLVKCAHVEHVVYGAYDPKREGATPVFDLTPFITLLDWTTATSTFLKYGRTADLHELLTTSELPQNEALMISLAKRLDALSVALYTSRSATIMQEADGLRTDIAAVEQAGGSKIVPLRCCWIRLMKSTASLGWMHHWNARRANRCWNGCWISLIGMLKRIWLIRRLPMHENGWSRWSYIIKGMTFLPIINSVMLRQRR
;
A
#
# COMPACT_ATOMS: atom_id res chain seq x y z
N MET A 1 -14.89 -21.61 8.56
CA MET A 1 -13.52 -21.09 8.55
C MET A 1 -12.62 -22.25 8.24
N SER A 2 -11.95 -22.24 7.10
CA SER A 2 -11.04 -23.31 6.69
C SER A 2 -9.67 -22.72 6.33
N LYS A 3 -8.61 -23.47 6.64
CA LYS A 3 -7.24 -23.18 6.25
C LYS A 3 -6.99 -23.76 4.86
N LYS A 4 -6.85 -22.92 3.85
CA LYS A 4 -6.73 -23.35 2.45
C LYS A 4 -5.39 -22.95 1.87
N VAL A 5 -4.75 -23.86 1.15
CA VAL A 5 -3.67 -23.50 0.22
C VAL A 5 -4.26 -23.40 -1.18
N ILE A 6 -4.02 -22.28 -1.86
CA ILE A 6 -4.31 -22.06 -3.27
C ILE A 6 -2.97 -22.05 -4.01
N SER A 7 -2.70 -23.09 -4.80
CA SER A 7 -1.47 -23.24 -5.56
C SER A 7 -1.76 -23.34 -7.05
N PHE A 8 -0.87 -22.83 -7.89
CA PHE A 8 -0.93 -23.01 -9.34
C PHE A 8 -0.11 -24.21 -9.78
N LEU A 9 -0.63 -24.98 -10.74
CA LEU A 9 0.10 -26.07 -11.39
C LEU A 9 0.47 -25.66 -12.81
N GLY A 10 1.78 -25.55 -13.08
CA GLY A 10 2.31 -25.25 -14.40
C GLY A 10 2.42 -26.48 -15.30
N ALA A 11 2.52 -26.26 -16.61
CA ALA A 11 2.72 -27.31 -17.62
C ALA A 11 4.20 -27.50 -18.01
N THR A 12 5.13 -27.03 -17.18
CA THR A 12 6.57 -27.20 -17.40
C THR A 12 7.07 -28.44 -16.68
N LYS A 13 8.03 -29.16 -17.29
CA LYS A 13 8.67 -30.31 -16.63
C LYS A 13 9.26 -29.90 -15.28
N MET A 14 8.77 -30.54 -14.22
CA MET A 14 9.22 -30.31 -12.85
C MET A 14 10.46 -31.15 -12.55
N ASN A 15 11.41 -30.60 -11.82
CA ASN A 15 12.59 -31.30 -11.34
C ASN A 15 12.56 -31.35 -9.81
N ASP A 16 13.11 -32.41 -9.23
CA ASP A 16 13.22 -32.50 -7.77
C ASP A 16 14.14 -31.41 -7.23
N THR A 17 13.73 -30.82 -6.11
CA THR A 17 14.51 -29.85 -5.35
C THR A 17 14.11 -29.93 -3.88
N THR A 18 14.94 -29.38 -3.01
CA THR A 18 14.59 -29.19 -1.61
C THR A 18 14.10 -27.77 -1.43
N TYR A 19 12.80 -27.57 -1.29
CA TYR A 19 12.24 -26.27 -0.94
C TYR A 19 12.52 -25.99 0.53
N ARG A 20 12.91 -24.75 0.85
CA ARG A 20 13.17 -24.30 2.22
C ARG A 20 12.36 -23.05 2.56
N PHE A 21 11.60 -23.11 3.64
CA PHE A 21 10.84 -22.02 4.21
C PHE A 21 11.17 -21.87 5.70
N GLY A 22 11.95 -20.83 6.06
CA GLY A 22 12.52 -20.72 7.40
C GLY A 22 13.41 -21.92 7.73
N GLU A 23 13.11 -22.60 8.84
CA GLU A 23 13.80 -23.82 9.29
C GLU A 23 13.20 -25.11 8.71
N HIS A 24 12.11 -25.01 7.91
CA HIS A 24 11.45 -26.16 7.33
C HIS A 24 11.96 -26.45 5.93
N GLU A 25 12.19 -27.72 5.62
CA GLU A 25 12.62 -28.19 4.30
C GLU A 25 11.72 -29.32 3.80
N CYS A 26 11.48 -29.37 2.49
CA CYS A 26 10.70 -30.41 1.84
C CYS A 26 11.30 -30.75 0.47
N GLU A 27 11.70 -32.02 0.29
CA GLU A 27 12.20 -32.53 -0.99
C GLU A 27 11.06 -32.97 -1.91
N THR A 28 10.84 -32.22 -2.98
CA THR A 28 9.77 -32.47 -3.94
C THR A 28 9.98 -31.66 -5.22
N CYS A 29 9.44 -32.16 -6.32
CA CYS A 29 9.30 -31.40 -7.56
C CYS A 29 8.06 -30.48 -7.60
N TYR A 30 7.17 -30.55 -6.60
CA TYR A 30 5.95 -29.74 -6.57
C TYR A 30 5.91 -28.81 -5.35
N MET A 31 5.98 -27.50 -5.58
CA MET A 31 5.80 -26.53 -4.49
C MET A 31 4.43 -26.64 -3.80
N ALA A 32 3.38 -27.09 -4.51
CA ALA A 32 2.08 -27.39 -3.90
C ALA A 32 2.19 -28.45 -2.77
N HIS A 33 3.03 -29.48 -2.96
CA HIS A 33 3.31 -30.48 -1.93
C HIS A 33 4.11 -29.88 -0.77
N ALA A 34 5.15 -29.10 -1.06
CA ALA A 34 5.92 -28.40 -0.03
C ALA A 34 5.03 -27.44 0.80
N SER A 35 4.09 -26.75 0.17
CA SER A 35 3.13 -25.86 0.85
C SER A 35 2.22 -26.62 1.82
N VAL A 36 1.82 -27.86 1.49
CA VAL A 36 1.06 -28.71 2.41
C VAL A 36 1.91 -29.10 3.63
N GLU A 37 3.18 -29.43 3.41
CA GLU A 37 4.12 -29.77 4.49
C GLU A 37 4.47 -28.56 5.38
N PHE A 38 4.60 -27.36 4.81
CA PHE A 38 4.94 -26.16 5.59
C PHE A 38 3.75 -25.58 6.35
N PHE A 39 2.55 -25.66 5.77
CA PHE A 39 1.40 -24.92 6.28
C PHE A 39 0.29 -25.80 6.84
N HIS A 40 0.30 -27.12 6.63
CA HIS A 40 -0.72 -28.03 7.17
C HIS A 40 -2.16 -27.53 6.97
N PRO A 41 -2.61 -27.28 5.72
CA PRO A 41 -3.96 -26.81 5.44
C PRO A 41 -5.03 -27.89 5.61
N ASP A 42 -6.29 -27.46 5.73
CA ASP A 42 -7.47 -28.34 5.70
C ASP A 42 -7.81 -28.78 4.26
N GLU A 43 -7.47 -27.97 3.26
CA GLU A 43 -7.71 -28.26 1.84
C GLU A 43 -6.60 -27.66 0.96
N LEU A 44 -6.20 -28.39 -0.08
CA LEU A 44 -5.35 -27.91 -1.17
C LEU A 44 -6.18 -27.69 -2.45
N LEU A 45 -6.29 -26.43 -2.87
CA LEU A 45 -6.88 -26.03 -4.13
C LEU A 45 -5.78 -25.82 -5.17
N VAL A 46 -5.81 -26.62 -6.23
CA VAL A 46 -4.82 -26.56 -7.31
C VAL A 46 -5.46 -25.95 -8.55
N MET A 47 -5.07 -24.72 -8.86
CA MET A 47 -5.46 -24.03 -10.09
C MET A 47 -4.71 -24.65 -11.27
N VAL A 48 -5.43 -25.24 -12.21
CA VAL A 48 -4.85 -26.08 -13.25
C VAL A 48 -5.49 -25.85 -14.62
N THR A 49 -4.67 -25.68 -15.66
CA THR A 49 -5.13 -25.71 -17.06
C THR A 49 -5.22 -27.15 -17.57
N ASP A 50 -5.86 -27.38 -18.71
CA ASP A 50 -6.00 -28.73 -19.28
C ASP A 50 -4.63 -29.39 -19.57
N GLU A 51 -3.64 -28.61 -20.02
CA GLU A 51 -2.30 -29.10 -20.29
C GLU A 51 -1.58 -29.51 -19.00
N ALA A 52 -1.58 -28.63 -17.99
CA ALA A 52 -0.95 -28.91 -16.70
C ALA A 52 -1.61 -30.08 -15.97
N ARG A 53 -2.94 -30.22 -16.12
CA ARG A 53 -3.73 -31.32 -15.56
C ARG A 53 -3.23 -32.66 -16.07
N THR A 54 -3.09 -32.78 -17.38
CA THR A 54 -2.66 -34.01 -18.05
C THR A 54 -1.23 -34.39 -17.68
N MET A 55 -0.34 -33.40 -17.51
CA MET A 55 1.07 -33.67 -17.24
C MET A 55 1.38 -33.99 -15.78
N HIS A 56 0.71 -33.33 -14.83
CA HIS A 56 1.20 -33.28 -13.44
C HIS A 56 0.17 -33.61 -12.36
N LEU A 57 -1.14 -33.58 -12.65
CA LEU A 57 -2.13 -33.67 -11.57
C LEU A 57 -2.11 -35.03 -10.85
N ASP A 58 -2.02 -36.14 -11.57
CA ASP A 58 -2.03 -37.47 -10.96
C ASP A 58 -0.76 -37.74 -10.15
N ALA A 59 0.40 -37.30 -10.66
CA ALA A 59 1.67 -37.38 -9.94
C ALA A 59 1.65 -36.52 -8.66
N LEU A 60 1.07 -35.31 -8.72
CA LEU A 60 0.87 -34.48 -7.53
C LEU A 60 -0.05 -35.16 -6.52
N LYS A 61 -1.20 -35.70 -6.96
CA LYS A 61 -2.14 -36.43 -6.09
C LYS A 61 -1.47 -37.61 -5.38
N GLN A 62 -0.66 -38.39 -6.10
CA GLN A 62 0.10 -39.49 -5.50
C GLN A 62 1.09 -39.00 -4.44
N ARG A 63 1.77 -37.86 -4.68
CA ARG A 63 2.72 -37.27 -3.72
C ARG A 63 2.02 -36.76 -2.47
N ILE A 64 0.89 -36.06 -2.61
CA ILE A 64 0.05 -35.61 -1.49
C ILE A 64 -0.48 -36.81 -0.70
N GLY A 65 -0.99 -37.83 -1.39
CA GLY A 65 -1.63 -38.99 -0.78
C GLY A 65 -2.89 -38.59 -0.01
N ASN A 66 -3.05 -39.12 1.20
CA ASN A 66 -4.20 -38.86 2.07
C ASN A 66 -3.94 -37.76 3.11
N ARG A 67 -2.87 -36.95 2.94
CA ARG A 67 -2.50 -35.90 3.91
C ARG A 67 -3.57 -34.80 4.00
N VAL A 68 -4.08 -34.37 2.86
CA VAL A 68 -5.08 -33.31 2.74
C VAL A 68 -5.97 -33.57 1.53
N PRO A 69 -7.28 -33.24 1.58
CA PRO A 69 -8.12 -33.18 0.40
C PRO A 69 -7.51 -32.25 -0.67
N LEU A 70 -7.24 -32.81 -1.86
CA LEU A 70 -6.81 -32.05 -3.04
C LEU A 70 -7.98 -31.88 -3.99
N ARG A 71 -8.32 -30.63 -4.32
CA ARG A 71 -9.29 -30.29 -5.35
C ARG A 71 -8.64 -29.53 -6.50
N ALA A 72 -8.74 -30.11 -7.70
CA ALA A 72 -8.23 -29.51 -8.92
C ALA A 72 -9.27 -28.57 -9.53
N VAL A 73 -9.03 -27.27 -9.46
CA VAL A 73 -9.92 -26.23 -9.98
C VAL A 73 -9.46 -25.85 -11.39
N ALA A 74 -10.31 -26.10 -12.38
CA ALA A 74 -9.99 -25.80 -13.77
C ALA A 74 -9.97 -24.27 -14.00
N ILE A 75 -8.91 -23.78 -14.64
CA ILE A 75 -8.78 -22.38 -15.05
C ILE A 75 -8.37 -22.31 -16.53
N PRO A 76 -8.79 -21.26 -17.28
CA PRO A 76 -8.28 -21.03 -18.62
C PRO A 76 -6.80 -20.61 -18.58
N SER A 77 -6.18 -20.52 -19.76
CA SER A 77 -4.74 -20.27 -19.87
C SER A 77 -4.29 -18.83 -19.59
N GLY A 78 -5.24 -17.89 -19.53
CA GLY A 78 -4.98 -16.47 -19.28
C GLY A 78 -4.38 -15.74 -20.50
N LYS A 79 -4.76 -16.15 -21.72
CA LYS A 79 -4.22 -15.57 -22.98
C LYS A 79 -4.99 -14.35 -23.47
N SER A 80 -6.17 -14.09 -22.93
CA SER A 80 -7.01 -12.92 -23.23
C SER A 80 -7.47 -12.24 -21.95
N GLU A 81 -7.92 -10.99 -22.05
CA GLU A 81 -8.51 -10.27 -20.93
C GLU A 81 -9.74 -11.00 -20.35
N ASP A 82 -10.61 -11.52 -21.21
CA ASP A 82 -11.79 -12.30 -20.78
C ASP A 82 -11.39 -13.54 -19.98
N GLU A 83 -10.35 -14.26 -20.41
CA GLU A 83 -9.81 -15.40 -19.65
C GLU A 83 -9.27 -14.95 -18.29
N LEU A 84 -8.60 -13.80 -18.19
CA LEU A 84 -8.11 -13.27 -16.91
C LEU A 84 -9.25 -12.91 -15.96
N TRP A 85 -10.34 -12.34 -16.46
CA TRP A 85 -11.55 -12.07 -15.66
C TRP A 85 -12.23 -13.36 -15.19
N GLN A 86 -12.25 -14.40 -16.03
CA GLN A 86 -12.75 -15.72 -15.61
C GLN A 86 -11.89 -16.31 -14.48
N ILE A 87 -10.56 -16.24 -14.60
CA ILE A 87 -9.64 -16.71 -13.55
C ILE A 87 -9.87 -15.95 -12.24
N PHE A 88 -10.04 -14.63 -12.32
CA PHE A 88 -10.39 -13.81 -11.17
C PHE A 88 -11.66 -14.33 -10.47
N GLY A 89 -12.74 -14.53 -11.22
CA GLY A 89 -14.02 -15.01 -10.69
C GLY A 89 -13.87 -16.38 -10.03
N ILE A 90 -13.23 -17.32 -10.73
CA ILE A 90 -13.00 -18.68 -10.22
C ILE A 90 -12.25 -18.64 -8.88
N ILE A 91 -11.09 -17.98 -8.81
CA ILE A 91 -10.30 -17.96 -7.58
C ILE A 91 -11.04 -17.22 -6.46
N ALA A 92 -11.69 -16.10 -6.80
CA ALA A 92 -12.44 -15.33 -5.81
C ALA A 92 -13.56 -16.18 -5.19
N ASP A 93 -14.33 -16.92 -6.00
CA ASP A 93 -15.47 -17.73 -5.54
C ASP A 93 -15.05 -18.89 -4.62
N GLU A 94 -13.84 -19.41 -4.76
CA GLU A 94 -13.30 -20.45 -3.89
C GLU A 94 -12.97 -19.97 -2.46
N ILE A 95 -12.86 -18.65 -2.29
CA ILE A 95 -12.50 -18.01 -1.03
C ILE A 95 -13.78 -17.54 -0.34
N GLN A 96 -14.00 -18.03 0.89
CA GLN A 96 -15.15 -17.65 1.71
C GLN A 96 -14.73 -16.65 2.79
N ALA A 97 -15.71 -16.03 3.43
CA ALA A 97 -15.44 -15.10 4.50
C ALA A 97 -14.75 -15.79 5.68
N GLU A 98 -13.78 -15.09 6.28
CA GLU A 98 -12.99 -15.56 7.43
C GLU A 98 -12.13 -16.82 7.14
N ASP A 99 -11.97 -17.22 5.88
CA ASP A 99 -11.01 -18.28 5.53
C ASP A 99 -9.57 -17.80 5.76
N ARG A 100 -8.71 -18.73 6.15
CA ARG A 100 -7.26 -18.52 6.30
C ARG A 100 -6.57 -19.03 5.04
N ILE A 101 -6.08 -18.12 4.21
CA ILE A 101 -5.60 -18.44 2.86
C ILE A 101 -4.09 -18.34 2.78
N PHE A 102 -3.50 -19.33 2.12
CA PHE A 102 -2.10 -19.42 1.77
C PHE A 102 -2.02 -19.48 0.24
N PHE A 103 -1.39 -18.49 -0.38
CA PHE A 103 -1.21 -18.49 -1.83
C PHE A 103 0.20 -18.98 -2.18
N ASP A 104 0.29 -20.00 -3.01
CA ASP A 104 1.52 -20.43 -3.66
C ASP A 104 1.50 -19.98 -5.13
N ILE A 105 2.29 -18.96 -5.45
CA ILE A 105 2.38 -18.38 -6.80
C ILE A 105 3.57 -18.92 -7.60
N THR A 106 4.24 -19.97 -7.13
CA THR A 106 5.50 -20.49 -7.70
C THR A 106 5.38 -20.88 -9.16
N ASN A 107 4.32 -21.60 -9.51
CA ASN A 107 4.05 -22.00 -10.89
C ASN A 107 2.92 -21.19 -11.53
N ALA A 108 2.59 -20.03 -10.96
CA ALA A 108 1.70 -19.08 -11.60
C ALA A 108 2.47 -18.45 -12.77
N PHE A 109 2.03 -18.70 -14.00
CA PHE A 109 2.77 -18.31 -15.20
C PHE A 109 2.34 -16.93 -15.73
N ARG A 110 3.31 -16.15 -16.25
CA ARG A 110 3.10 -14.83 -16.90
C ARG A 110 2.36 -13.82 -16.00
N SER A 111 1.12 -13.45 -16.35
CA SER A 111 0.31 -12.44 -15.67
C SER A 111 -0.37 -12.97 -14.41
N LEU A 112 -0.39 -14.28 -14.18
CA LEU A 112 -1.10 -14.89 -13.05
C LEU A 112 -0.55 -14.50 -11.68
N PRO A 113 0.78 -14.39 -11.43
CA PRO A 113 1.30 -13.85 -10.18
C PRO A 113 0.75 -12.45 -9.90
N MET A 114 0.75 -11.56 -10.90
CA MET A 114 0.23 -10.19 -10.77
C MET A 114 -1.28 -10.18 -10.52
N LEU A 115 -2.04 -10.99 -11.25
CA LEU A 115 -3.48 -11.13 -11.05
C LEU A 115 -3.79 -11.66 -9.64
N THR A 116 -3.01 -12.63 -9.16
CA THR A 116 -3.17 -13.21 -7.81
C THR A 116 -2.99 -12.16 -6.72
N LEU A 117 -1.99 -11.28 -6.84
CA LEU A 117 -1.82 -10.17 -5.90
C LEU A 117 -3.03 -9.23 -5.88
N LEU A 118 -3.67 -8.98 -7.03
CA LEU A 118 -4.90 -8.18 -7.11
C LEU A 118 -6.10 -8.92 -6.52
N ILE A 119 -6.21 -10.22 -6.74
CA ILE A 119 -7.25 -11.07 -6.11
C ILE A 119 -7.10 -11.04 -4.59
N ILE A 120 -5.89 -11.20 -4.07
CA ILE A 120 -5.58 -11.10 -2.63
C ILE A 120 -6.08 -9.77 -2.05
N ALA A 121 -5.76 -8.65 -2.72
CA ALA A 121 -6.20 -7.33 -2.30
C ALA A 121 -7.74 -7.24 -2.25
N PHE A 122 -8.41 -7.77 -3.28
CA PHE A 122 -9.86 -7.77 -3.39
C PHE A 122 -10.53 -8.63 -2.32
N VAL A 123 -10.09 -9.87 -2.11
CA VAL A 123 -10.76 -10.80 -1.17
C VAL A 123 -10.52 -10.41 0.29
N ARG A 124 -9.35 -9.84 0.63
CA ARG A 124 -9.12 -9.25 1.96
C ARG A 124 -10.15 -8.15 2.25
N LEU A 125 -10.37 -7.27 1.27
CA LEU A 125 -11.26 -6.13 1.41
C LEU A 125 -12.75 -6.50 1.39
N VAL A 126 -13.16 -7.32 0.42
CA VAL A 126 -14.58 -7.59 0.13
C VAL A 126 -15.11 -8.79 0.90
N LYS A 127 -14.27 -9.79 1.15
CA LYS A 127 -14.66 -11.03 1.82
C LYS A 127 -14.14 -11.15 3.26
N CYS A 128 -13.34 -10.20 3.74
CA CYS A 128 -12.69 -10.32 5.05
C CYS A 128 -11.87 -11.63 5.19
N ALA A 129 -11.29 -12.10 4.08
CA ALA A 129 -10.44 -13.29 4.11
C ALA A 129 -9.07 -12.94 4.73
N HIS A 130 -8.56 -13.85 5.56
CA HIS A 130 -7.26 -13.69 6.23
C HIS A 130 -6.17 -14.35 5.39
N VAL A 131 -5.43 -13.56 4.63
CA VAL A 131 -4.29 -14.06 3.85
C VAL A 131 -3.06 -14.09 4.74
N GLU A 132 -2.62 -15.29 5.12
CA GLU A 132 -1.51 -15.48 6.07
C GLU A 132 -0.15 -15.48 5.38
N HIS A 133 -0.06 -16.19 4.24
CA HIS A 133 1.17 -16.27 3.48
C HIS A 133 0.91 -16.18 1.98
N VAL A 134 1.80 -15.48 1.27
CA VAL A 134 1.91 -15.48 -0.18
C VAL A 134 3.32 -15.93 -0.52
N VAL A 135 3.49 -17.17 -0.92
CA VAL A 135 4.80 -17.78 -1.10
C VAL A 135 5.20 -17.95 -2.57
N TYR A 136 6.50 -17.83 -2.80
CA TYR A 136 7.13 -18.08 -4.09
C TYR A 136 8.42 -18.89 -3.90
N GLY A 137 8.43 -20.13 -4.38
CA GLY A 137 9.61 -20.99 -4.45
C GLY A 137 10.51 -20.55 -5.60
N ALA A 138 11.64 -19.92 -5.29
CA ALA A 138 12.55 -19.37 -6.28
C ALA A 138 13.49 -20.46 -6.84
N TYR A 139 12.91 -21.44 -7.53
CA TYR A 139 13.66 -22.51 -8.16
C TYR A 139 14.56 -21.96 -9.26
N ASP A 140 15.86 -22.25 -9.16
CA ASP A 140 16.85 -21.96 -10.19
C ASP A 140 17.70 -23.22 -10.41
N PRO A 141 17.63 -23.85 -11.60
CA PRO A 141 18.39 -25.06 -11.89
C PRO A 141 19.92 -24.86 -11.85
N LYS A 142 20.41 -23.61 -11.89
CA LYS A 142 21.84 -23.29 -11.82
C LYS A 142 22.32 -23.07 -10.39
N ARG A 143 21.42 -22.98 -9.42
CA ARG A 143 21.74 -22.71 -8.03
C ARG A 143 22.02 -24.02 -7.30
N GLU A 144 23.15 -24.08 -6.62
CA GLU A 144 23.45 -25.18 -5.71
C GLU A 144 22.74 -24.99 -4.35
N GLY A 145 22.27 -26.09 -3.77
CA GLY A 145 21.60 -26.13 -2.45
C GLY A 145 20.07 -26.05 -2.52
N ALA A 146 19.46 -25.83 -1.35
CA ALA A 146 18.00 -25.77 -1.21
C ALA A 146 17.40 -24.55 -1.95
N THR A 147 16.27 -24.77 -2.63
CA THR A 147 15.46 -23.73 -3.25
C THR A 147 14.78 -22.90 -2.18
N PRO A 148 15.09 -21.60 -2.03
CA PRO A 148 14.43 -20.78 -1.03
C PRO A 148 12.98 -20.48 -1.44
N VAL A 149 12.10 -20.52 -0.44
CA VAL A 149 10.72 -20.07 -0.54
C VAL A 149 10.63 -18.70 0.10
N PHE A 150 10.30 -17.69 -0.71
CA PHE A 150 10.12 -16.32 -0.24
C PHE A 150 8.69 -16.09 0.21
N ASP A 151 8.52 -15.49 1.39
CA ASP A 151 7.25 -14.92 1.82
C ASP A 151 7.10 -13.50 1.27
N LEU A 152 6.11 -13.32 0.40
CA LEU A 152 5.76 -12.06 -0.25
C LEU A 152 4.64 -11.31 0.47
N THR A 153 4.11 -11.86 1.57
CA THR A 153 3.09 -11.20 2.40
C THR A 153 3.45 -9.78 2.81
N PRO A 154 4.71 -9.42 3.13
CA PRO A 154 5.09 -8.04 3.42
C PRO A 154 4.78 -7.05 2.28
N PHE A 155 4.75 -7.51 1.03
CA PHE A 155 4.39 -6.66 -0.12
C PHE A 155 2.88 -6.47 -0.26
N ILE A 156 2.05 -7.36 0.29
CA ILE A 156 0.60 -7.14 0.38
C ILE A 156 0.32 -5.96 1.31
N THR A 157 1.07 -5.82 2.41
CA THR A 157 0.96 -4.67 3.32
C THR A 157 1.26 -3.34 2.60
N LEU A 158 2.03 -3.32 1.51
CA LEU A 158 2.25 -2.09 0.73
C LEU A 158 0.96 -1.54 0.10
N LEU A 159 -0.02 -2.40 -0.19
CA LEU A 159 -1.33 -1.98 -0.67
C LEU A 159 -2.10 -1.24 0.43
N ASP A 160 -2.01 -1.75 1.66
CA ASP A 160 -2.61 -1.12 2.84
C ASP A 160 -1.95 0.27 3.08
N TRP A 161 -0.62 0.34 3.02
CA TRP A 161 0.12 1.61 3.07
C TRP A 161 -0.29 2.59 1.98
N THR A 162 -0.50 2.10 0.75
CA THR A 162 -0.91 2.93 -0.39
C THR A 162 -2.32 3.50 -0.16
N THR A 163 -3.23 2.68 0.34
CA THR A 163 -4.61 3.08 0.68
C THR A 163 -4.61 4.12 1.81
N ALA A 164 -3.94 3.81 2.93
CA ALA A 164 -3.81 4.71 4.08
C ALA A 164 -3.19 6.06 3.71
N THR A 165 -2.14 6.02 2.89
CA THR A 165 -1.49 7.22 2.33
C THR A 165 -2.46 8.02 1.46
N SER A 166 -3.23 7.37 0.60
CA SER A 166 -4.24 8.02 -0.25
C SER A 166 -5.32 8.72 0.60
N THR A 167 -5.80 8.05 1.65
CA THR A 167 -6.76 8.60 2.61
C THR A 167 -6.20 9.85 3.30
N PHE A 168 -4.95 9.79 3.75
CA PHE A 168 -4.27 10.94 4.36
C PHE A 168 -4.10 12.10 3.38
N LEU A 169 -3.58 11.86 2.17
CA LEU A 169 -3.35 12.91 1.18
C LEU A 169 -4.65 13.59 0.72
N LYS A 170 -5.76 12.85 0.63
CA LYS A 170 -7.05 13.37 0.16
C LYS A 170 -7.86 14.05 1.26
N TYR A 171 -7.85 13.49 2.46
CA TYR A 171 -8.78 13.85 3.53
C TYR A 171 -8.11 14.29 4.84
N GLY A 172 -6.78 14.22 4.93
CA GLY A 172 -6.05 14.54 6.17
C GLY A 172 -6.29 13.55 7.31
N ARG A 173 -6.85 12.37 7.04
CA ARG A 173 -7.10 11.30 8.03
C ARG A 173 -5.86 10.44 8.19
N THR A 174 -5.50 10.14 9.44
CA THR A 174 -4.33 9.31 9.75
C THR A 174 -4.66 8.00 10.44
N ALA A 175 -5.94 7.70 10.69
CA ALA A 175 -6.34 6.48 11.40
C ALA A 175 -5.72 5.20 10.80
N ASP A 176 -5.86 5.01 9.48
CA ASP A 176 -5.29 3.86 8.78
C ASP A 176 -3.75 3.81 8.86
N LEU A 177 -3.08 4.97 8.84
CA LEU A 177 -1.62 5.05 9.00
C LEU A 177 -1.18 4.75 10.44
N HIS A 178 -1.95 5.21 11.43
CA HIS A 178 -1.73 4.91 12.83
C HIS A 178 -1.79 3.40 13.04
N GLU A 179 -2.86 2.76 12.57
CA GLU A 179 -3.07 1.33 12.71
C GLU A 179 -1.91 0.53 12.09
N LEU A 180 -1.47 0.89 10.89
CA LEU A 180 -0.31 0.24 10.25
C LEU A 180 0.99 0.38 11.06
N LEU A 181 1.19 1.53 11.72
CA LEU A 181 2.36 1.76 12.57
C LEU A 181 2.31 0.97 13.88
N THR A 182 1.12 0.77 14.45
CA THR A 182 0.94 0.06 15.73
C THR A 182 0.82 -1.46 15.58
N THR A 183 0.30 -1.93 14.45
CA THR A 183 0.13 -3.37 14.16
C THR A 183 1.40 -4.01 13.58
N SER A 184 2.35 -3.21 13.12
CA SER A 184 3.64 -3.71 12.66
C SER A 184 4.44 -4.31 13.82
N GLU A 185 4.61 -5.63 13.85
CA GLU A 185 5.50 -6.36 14.76
C GLU A 185 6.96 -5.87 14.61
N LEU A 186 7.33 -4.81 15.34
CA LEU A 186 8.68 -4.27 15.39
C LEU A 186 9.10 -4.06 16.85
N PRO A 187 9.48 -5.15 17.56
CA PRO A 187 9.85 -5.08 18.99
C PRO A 187 11.00 -4.11 19.27
N GLN A 188 11.87 -3.88 18.29
CA GLN A 188 13.09 -3.08 18.46
C GLN A 188 12.84 -1.56 18.41
N ASN A 189 11.71 -1.10 17.86
CA ASN A 189 11.43 0.33 17.63
C ASN A 189 10.01 0.75 18.06
N GLU A 190 9.33 -0.06 18.88
CA GLU A 190 7.93 0.13 19.27
C GLU A 190 7.65 1.54 19.80
N ALA A 191 8.49 2.06 20.69
CA ALA A 191 8.32 3.40 21.26
C ALA A 191 8.40 4.51 20.20
N LEU A 192 9.30 4.41 19.23
CA LEU A 192 9.43 5.38 18.13
C LEU A 192 8.21 5.31 17.20
N MET A 193 7.73 4.11 16.91
CA MET A 193 6.54 3.88 16.08
C MET A 193 5.26 4.43 16.75
N ILE A 194 5.10 4.21 18.06
CA ILE A 194 3.99 4.77 18.83
C ILE A 194 4.06 6.30 18.86
N SER A 195 5.25 6.88 19.04
CA SER A 195 5.42 8.35 18.99
C SER A 195 5.01 8.91 17.61
N LEU A 196 5.49 8.28 16.54
CA LEU A 196 5.17 8.65 15.17
C LEU A 196 3.65 8.56 14.90
N ALA A 197 3.01 7.49 15.35
CA ALA A 197 1.56 7.29 15.23
C ALA A 197 0.77 8.38 15.98
N LYS A 198 1.15 8.68 17.23
CA LYS A 198 0.54 9.76 18.02
C LYS A 198 0.67 11.13 17.33
N ARG A 199 1.82 11.40 16.72
CA ARG A 199 2.03 12.67 16.02
C ARG A 199 1.19 12.78 14.76
N LEU A 200 1.03 11.68 14.02
CA LEU A 200 0.11 11.64 12.89
C LEU A 200 -1.32 11.99 13.32
N ASP A 201 -1.79 11.48 14.45
CA ASP A 201 -3.12 11.82 14.97
C ASP A 201 -3.23 13.30 15.37
N ALA A 202 -2.21 13.83 16.06
CA ALA A 202 -2.15 15.25 16.39
C ALA A 202 -2.22 16.12 15.13
N LEU A 203 -1.49 15.74 14.07
CA LEU A 203 -1.54 16.40 12.77
C LEU A 203 -2.92 16.31 12.13
N SER A 204 -3.57 15.14 12.16
CA SER A 204 -4.92 14.96 11.64
C SER A 204 -5.92 15.87 12.36
N VAL A 205 -5.90 15.92 13.69
CA VAL A 205 -6.74 16.81 14.50
C VAL A 205 -6.48 18.28 14.15
N ALA A 206 -5.22 18.67 13.99
CA ALA A 206 -4.85 20.03 13.63
C ALA A 206 -5.37 20.41 12.23
N LEU A 207 -5.31 19.49 11.26
CA LEU A 207 -5.87 19.66 9.91
C LEU A 207 -7.40 19.82 9.96
N TYR A 208 -8.10 18.93 10.68
CA TYR A 208 -9.55 18.99 10.84
C TYR A 208 -10.04 20.28 11.49
N THR A 209 -9.32 20.73 12.52
CA THR A 209 -9.66 21.95 13.26
C THR A 209 -9.11 23.22 12.61
N SER A 210 -8.47 23.11 11.44
CA SER A 210 -7.88 24.23 10.69
C SER A 210 -6.90 25.09 11.50
N ARG A 211 -6.15 24.46 12.43
CA ARG A 211 -5.20 25.16 13.32
C ARG A 211 -3.84 25.30 12.66
N SER A 212 -3.67 26.33 11.83
CA SER A 212 -2.46 26.54 11.01
C SER A 212 -1.14 26.47 11.79
N ALA A 213 -1.04 27.12 12.96
CA ALA A 213 0.17 27.08 13.78
C ALA A 213 0.47 25.68 14.34
N THR A 214 -0.55 24.93 14.77
CA THR A 214 -0.41 23.55 15.26
C THR A 214 -0.05 22.60 14.11
N ILE A 215 -0.67 22.76 12.94
CA ILE A 215 -0.31 22.00 11.73
C ILE A 215 1.18 22.15 11.43
N MET A 216 1.73 23.37 11.55
CA MET A 216 3.15 23.62 11.34
C MET A 216 4.04 22.88 12.34
N GLN A 217 3.67 22.94 13.62
CA GLN A 217 4.43 22.29 14.69
C GLN A 217 4.42 20.76 14.53
N GLU A 218 3.25 20.17 14.27
CA GLU A 218 3.15 18.72 14.12
C GLU A 218 3.81 18.22 12.84
N ALA A 219 3.76 18.98 11.74
CA ALA A 219 4.45 18.63 10.51
C ALA A 219 5.98 18.62 10.68
N ASP A 220 6.56 19.60 11.38
CA ASP A 220 8.01 19.63 11.65
C ASP A 220 8.43 18.51 12.61
N GLY A 221 7.62 18.23 13.63
CA GLY A 221 7.80 17.08 14.49
C GLY A 221 7.75 15.76 13.71
N LEU A 222 6.82 15.64 12.75
CA LEU A 222 6.62 14.42 11.96
C LEU A 222 7.83 14.11 11.09
N ARG A 223 8.47 15.15 10.54
CA ARG A 223 9.75 15.01 9.85
C ARG A 223 10.83 14.39 10.76
N THR A 224 10.92 14.87 11.99
CA THR A 224 11.92 14.42 12.96
C THR A 224 11.66 12.97 13.36
N ASP A 225 10.41 12.62 13.64
CA ASP A 225 10.02 11.25 14.02
C ASP A 225 10.27 10.26 12.87
N ILE A 226 9.95 10.63 11.61
CA ILE A 226 10.25 9.78 10.44
C ILE A 226 11.76 9.55 10.31
N ALA A 227 12.58 10.60 10.43
CA ALA A 227 14.03 10.48 10.33
C ALA A 227 14.62 9.60 11.45
N ALA A 228 14.06 9.67 12.66
CA ALA A 228 14.48 8.81 13.78
C ALA A 228 14.18 7.33 13.50
N VAL A 229 13.00 7.01 12.98
CA VAL A 229 12.64 5.63 12.62
C VAL A 229 13.49 5.09 11.46
N GLU A 230 13.82 5.93 10.48
CA GLU A 230 14.73 5.56 9.38
C GLU A 230 16.13 5.19 9.90
N GLN A 231 16.70 6.01 10.79
CA GLN A 231 18.02 5.77 11.39
C GLN A 231 18.04 4.50 12.23
N ALA A 232 16.91 4.13 12.82
CA ALA A 232 16.76 2.91 13.61
C ALA A 232 16.52 1.65 12.75
N GLY A 233 16.68 1.72 11.42
CA GLY A 233 16.58 0.56 10.52
C GLY A 233 15.15 0.16 10.15
N GLY A 234 14.18 1.05 10.28
CA GLY A 234 12.77 0.80 9.94
C GLY A 234 12.52 0.64 8.43
N SER A 235 12.87 -0.51 7.83
CA SER A 235 12.63 -0.79 6.41
C SER A 235 11.14 -0.78 6.02
N LYS A 236 10.24 -1.00 6.98
CA LYS A 236 8.78 -1.07 6.76
C LYS A 236 8.10 0.31 6.64
N ILE A 237 8.76 1.43 6.96
CA ILE A 237 8.16 2.79 6.83
C ILE A 237 8.47 3.50 5.50
N VAL A 238 9.10 2.81 4.54
CA VAL A 238 9.45 3.35 3.22
C VAL A 238 8.25 4.00 2.50
N PRO A 239 7.02 3.44 2.53
CA PRO A 239 5.87 4.11 1.91
C PRO A 239 5.55 5.48 2.52
N LEU A 240 5.59 5.58 3.86
CA LEU A 240 5.34 6.83 4.58
C LEU A 240 6.39 7.89 4.24
N ARG A 241 7.67 7.50 4.16
CA ARG A 241 8.76 8.36 3.72
C ARG A 241 8.51 8.92 2.31
N CYS A 242 8.15 8.06 1.36
CA CYS A 242 7.86 8.48 -0.01
C CYS A 242 6.68 9.47 -0.06
N CYS A 243 5.64 9.24 0.75
CA CYS A 243 4.54 10.20 0.93
C CYS A 243 5.04 11.53 1.49
N TRP A 244 5.87 11.50 2.53
CA TRP A 244 6.41 12.69 3.18
C TRP A 244 7.21 13.57 2.21
N ILE A 245 8.09 12.98 1.40
CA ILE A 245 8.85 13.70 0.37
C ILE A 245 7.92 14.42 -0.60
N ARG A 246 6.81 13.79 -1.00
CA ARG A 246 5.81 14.40 -1.89
C ARG A 246 5.09 15.57 -1.22
N LEU A 247 4.68 15.42 0.03
CA LEU A 247 4.03 16.48 0.81
C LEU A 247 4.94 17.70 0.96
N MET A 248 6.21 17.49 1.32
CA MET A 248 7.19 18.56 1.46
C MET A 248 7.42 19.33 0.15
N LYS A 249 7.45 18.63 -0.99
CA LYS A 249 7.54 19.31 -2.29
C LYS A 249 6.32 20.19 -2.58
N SER A 250 5.12 19.76 -2.18
CA SER A 250 3.89 20.54 -2.38
C SER A 250 3.77 21.75 -1.43
N THR A 251 4.43 21.71 -0.27
CA THR A 251 4.42 22.81 0.71
C THR A 251 5.63 23.73 0.59
N ALA A 252 6.73 23.31 -0.06
CA ALA A 252 7.91 24.13 -0.31
C ALA A 252 7.61 25.43 -1.09
N SER A 253 6.66 25.41 -2.03
CA SER A 253 6.25 26.61 -2.80
C SER A 253 5.56 27.69 -1.95
N LEU A 254 5.17 27.36 -0.73
CA LEU A 254 4.49 28.28 0.17
C LEU A 254 5.48 29.01 1.12
N GLY A 255 6.80 28.81 0.98
CA GLY A 255 7.85 29.47 1.80
C GLY A 255 8.22 28.79 3.13
N TRP A 256 8.00 27.48 3.29
CA TRP A 256 7.93 26.79 4.59
C TRP A 256 9.28 26.32 5.15
N MET A 257 10.41 26.61 4.49
CA MET A 257 11.69 25.96 4.82
C MET A 257 12.88 26.86 5.16
N HIS A 258 12.75 28.20 5.15
CA HIS A 258 13.87 29.05 5.54
C HIS A 258 13.50 29.98 6.71
N HIS A 259 13.92 29.57 7.91
CA HIS A 259 13.94 30.31 9.17
C HIS A 259 12.60 30.52 9.89
N TRP A 260 12.16 29.49 10.62
CA TRP A 260 11.26 29.71 11.75
C TRP A 260 12.06 30.06 13.01
N ASN A 261 12.28 31.35 13.23
CA ASN A 261 12.87 31.88 14.45
C ASN A 261 11.72 32.43 15.31
N ALA A 262 11.43 31.79 16.44
CA ALA A 262 10.22 32.01 17.26
C ALA A 262 9.96 33.48 17.68
N ARG A 263 10.96 34.36 17.60
CA ARG A 263 10.83 35.80 17.93
C ARG A 263 10.12 36.65 16.86
N ARG A 264 9.91 36.16 15.63
CA ARG A 264 9.22 36.90 14.55
C ARG A 264 7.71 36.67 14.48
N ALA A 265 7.18 35.68 15.19
CA ALA A 265 5.77 35.28 15.11
C ALA A 265 4.78 36.41 15.48
N ASN A 266 5.14 37.31 16.40
CA ASN A 266 4.23 38.39 16.83
C ASN A 266 4.04 39.55 15.84
N ARG A 267 4.82 39.63 14.74
CA ARG A 267 4.67 40.72 13.75
C ARG A 267 4.00 40.31 12.44
N CYS A 268 3.87 39.01 12.15
CA CYS A 268 3.35 38.52 10.86
C CYS A 268 1.83 38.31 10.81
N TRP A 269 1.08 38.62 11.88
CA TRP A 269 -0.36 38.36 11.95
C TRP A 269 -1.17 39.12 10.88
N ASN A 270 -0.75 40.33 10.48
CA ASN A 270 -1.50 41.10 9.47
C ASN A 270 -1.16 40.76 8.01
N GLY A 271 0.03 40.18 7.73
CA GLY A 271 0.44 39.81 6.38
C GLY A 271 -0.05 38.41 5.94
N CYS A 272 -0.24 37.50 6.90
CA CYS A 272 -0.62 36.12 6.63
C CYS A 272 -2.09 35.99 6.15
N TRP A 273 -2.98 36.89 6.59
CA TRP A 273 -4.40 36.89 6.22
C TRP A 273 -4.65 37.21 4.74
N ILE A 274 -3.87 38.12 4.15
CA ILE A 274 -4.00 38.50 2.72
C ILE A 274 -3.53 37.34 1.81
N SER A 275 -2.53 36.58 2.26
CA SER A 275 -2.01 35.41 1.53
C SER A 275 -2.97 34.21 1.58
N LEU A 276 -3.63 33.98 2.73
CA LEU A 276 -4.55 32.85 2.91
C LEU A 276 -5.82 32.98 2.05
N ILE A 277 -6.38 34.18 1.92
CA ILE A 277 -7.54 34.45 1.03
C ILE A 277 -7.15 34.27 -0.44
N GLY A 278 -5.93 34.67 -0.83
CA GLY A 278 -5.38 34.42 -2.16
C GLY A 278 -5.14 32.93 -2.45
N MET A 279 -4.70 32.18 -1.45
CA MET A 279 -4.46 30.73 -1.50
C MET A 279 -5.76 29.94 -1.63
N LEU A 280 -6.78 30.26 -0.83
CA LEU A 280 -8.09 29.62 -0.92
C LEU A 280 -8.79 29.91 -2.25
N LYS A 281 -8.66 31.13 -2.79
CA LYS A 281 -9.16 31.46 -4.15
C LYS A 281 -8.45 30.67 -5.25
N ARG A 282 -7.14 30.44 -5.15
CA ARG A 282 -6.38 29.65 -6.15
C ARG A 282 -6.70 28.17 -6.08
N ILE A 283 -6.80 27.59 -4.87
CA ILE A 283 -7.19 26.19 -4.69
C ILE A 283 -8.64 25.96 -5.15
N TRP A 284 -9.53 26.93 -4.91
CA TRP A 284 -10.92 26.88 -5.40
C TRP A 284 -11.03 27.03 -6.92
N LEU A 285 -10.24 27.92 -7.55
CA LEU A 285 -10.23 28.07 -9.02
C LEU A 285 -9.63 26.86 -9.75
N ILE A 286 -8.55 26.29 -9.23
CA ILE A 286 -7.85 25.13 -9.85
C ILE A 286 -8.74 23.88 -9.85
N ARG A 287 -9.68 23.76 -8.89
CA ARG A 287 -10.60 22.61 -8.79
C ARG A 287 -11.85 22.72 -9.68
N ARG A 288 -12.13 23.86 -10.33
CA ARG A 288 -13.39 24.09 -11.07
C ARG A 288 -13.24 24.28 -12.59
N LEU A 289 -12.02 24.26 -13.11
CA LEU A 289 -11.77 24.37 -14.56
C LEU A 289 -11.40 23.00 -15.12
N PRO A 290 -12.14 22.46 -16.11
CA PRO A 290 -11.70 21.28 -16.82
C PRO A 290 -10.44 21.65 -17.62
N MET A 291 -9.37 20.90 -17.43
CA MET A 291 -8.17 20.99 -18.26
C MET A 291 -8.54 20.49 -19.66
N HIS A 292 -8.85 21.42 -20.57
CA HIS A 292 -8.82 21.13 -22.00
C HIS A 292 -7.41 21.46 -22.50
N GLU A 293 -6.76 20.47 -23.10
CA GLU A 293 -5.48 20.66 -23.77
C GLU A 293 -5.63 21.67 -24.93
N ASN A 294 -4.67 22.58 -25.03
CA ASN A 294 -4.49 23.67 -26.01
C ASN A 294 -5.05 25.06 -25.64
N GLY A 295 -4.14 25.96 -25.22
CA GLY A 295 -4.36 27.40 -25.31
C GLY A 295 -3.75 28.27 -24.19
N TRP A 296 -2.42 28.31 -24.08
CA TRP A 296 -1.72 29.19 -23.12
C TRP A 296 -1.76 30.70 -23.47
N SER A 297 -2.38 31.12 -24.58
CA SER A 297 -2.29 32.49 -25.09
C SER A 297 -3.47 33.42 -24.77
N ARG A 298 -4.55 32.96 -24.12
CA ARG A 298 -5.76 33.81 -23.92
C ARG A 298 -6.03 34.31 -22.50
N TRP A 299 -5.27 33.88 -21.50
CA TRP A 299 -5.55 34.20 -20.08
C TRP A 299 -4.72 35.36 -19.49
N SER A 300 -3.71 35.85 -20.21
CA SER A 300 -2.85 36.96 -19.75
C SER A 300 -3.56 38.33 -19.69
N TYR A 301 -4.73 38.46 -20.32
CA TYR A 301 -5.49 39.71 -20.38
C TYR A 301 -6.47 39.93 -19.22
N ILE A 302 -6.95 38.88 -18.55
CA ILE A 302 -7.95 39.03 -17.47
C ILE A 302 -7.30 39.38 -16.13
N ILE A 303 -6.02 39.02 -15.93
CA ILE A 303 -5.30 39.25 -14.66
C ILE A 303 -4.74 40.68 -14.55
N LYS A 304 -4.64 41.44 -15.65
CA LYS A 304 -4.10 42.82 -15.65
C LYS A 304 -5.12 43.93 -15.35
N GLY A 305 -6.42 43.61 -15.21
CA GLY A 305 -7.49 44.61 -15.19
C GLY A 305 -8.10 44.98 -13.82
N MET A 306 -7.67 44.40 -12.69
CA MET A 306 -8.28 44.69 -11.38
C MET A 306 -7.30 45.35 -10.42
N THR A 307 -7.01 46.63 -10.67
CA THR A 307 -6.45 47.57 -9.70
C THR A 307 -7.56 48.51 -9.20
N PHE A 308 -7.50 48.82 -7.90
CA PHE A 308 -8.24 49.85 -7.13
C PHE A 308 -9.67 49.59 -6.59
N LEU A 309 -9.76 49.54 -5.25
CA LEU A 309 -10.75 50.27 -4.43
C LEU A 309 -10.25 50.38 -2.97
N PRO A 310 -10.02 51.59 -2.40
CA PRO A 310 -9.54 51.77 -1.03
C PRO A 310 -10.71 52.14 -0.09
N ILE A 311 -11.20 51.19 0.73
CA ILE A 311 -12.15 51.48 1.83
C ILE A 311 -11.75 50.71 3.10
N ILE A 312 -10.50 50.82 3.54
CA ILE A 312 -10.09 50.40 4.90
C ILE A 312 -8.98 51.32 5.39
N ASN A 313 -9.25 52.62 5.52
CA ASN A 313 -8.36 53.55 6.24
C ASN A 313 -9.10 54.46 7.25
N SER A 314 -10.40 54.27 7.44
CA SER A 314 -11.23 55.11 8.34
C SER A 314 -11.58 54.47 9.70
N VAL A 315 -11.20 53.21 9.96
CA VAL A 315 -11.54 52.51 11.22
C VAL A 315 -10.36 52.41 12.21
N MET A 316 -9.11 52.68 11.78
CA MET A 316 -7.91 52.56 12.61
C MET A 316 -7.34 53.88 13.19
N LEU A 317 -8.14 54.95 13.27
CA LEU A 317 -7.74 56.20 13.94
C LEU A 317 -8.60 56.58 15.17
N ARG A 318 -9.45 55.66 15.67
CA ARG A 318 -10.34 55.92 16.83
C ARG A 318 -10.07 55.11 18.10
N GLN A 319 -8.90 54.49 18.24
CA GLN A 319 -8.47 53.87 19.51
C GLN A 319 -7.10 54.39 20.01
N ARG A 320 -6.81 55.66 19.77
CA ARG A 320 -5.76 56.40 20.49
C ARG A 320 -6.28 57.77 20.93
N ARG A 321 -7.21 57.75 21.88
CA ARG A 321 -7.38 58.75 22.95
C ARG A 321 -7.94 58.02 24.15
#